data_AF-A0A917Y757-F1
#
_entry.id   AF-A0A917Y757-F1
#
_cell.length_a   1.000
_cell.length_b   1.000
_cell.length_c   1.000
_cell.angle_alpha   90.00
_cell.angle_beta   90.00
_cell.angle_gamma   90.00
#
_symmetry.space_group_name_H-M   'P 1'
#
loop_
_entity.id
_entity.type
_entity.pdbx_description
1 polymer ?
#
loop_
_entity_poly.entity_id
_entity_poly.type
_entity_poly.pdbx_seq_one_letter_code
_entity_poly.pdbx_strand_id
1 'polypeptide(L)' 'MRRQYELMATVDGTHEEAVTRFGEFVRLYRPKHPLYPVRMRRYRTGDGWMVIGDGSAGGVFTYHFLLTELEWDSGQITY' A
#
# COMPACT_ATOMS: atom_id res chain seq x y z
N MET A 1 -2.85 11.61 16.13
CA MET A 1 -3.60 10.70 15.23
C MET A 1 -2.79 9.43 15.04
N ARG A 2 -3.31 8.27 15.43
CA ARG A 2 -2.63 6.98 15.20
C ARG A 2 -2.85 6.62 13.73
N ARG A 3 -1.80 6.55 12.91
CA ARG A 3 -1.93 5.97 11.56
C ARG A 3 -2.27 4.50 11.75
N GLN A 4 -3.47 4.11 11.34
CA GLN A 4 -3.85 2.72 11.26
C GLN A 4 -3.37 2.20 9.90
N TYR A 5 -2.56 1.17 9.92
CA TYR A 5 -2.10 0.48 8.73
C TYR A 5 -2.83 -0.85 8.62
N GLU A 6 -3.18 -1.23 7.39
CA GLU A 6 -3.68 -2.56 7.07
C GLU A 6 -2.53 -3.36 6.46
N LEU A 7 -2.21 -4.52 7.06
CA LEU A 7 -1.20 -5.42 6.49
C LEU A 7 -1.77 -6.00 5.19
N MET A 8 -1.17 -5.64 4.07
CA MET A 8 -1.62 -6.10 2.76
C MET A 8 -1.05 -7.47 2.39
N ALA A 9 0.23 -7.71 2.69
CA ALA A 9 0.94 -8.95 2.40
C ALA A 9 2.25 -9.01 3.20
N THR A 10 2.73 -10.23 3.44
CA THR A 10 4.11 -10.51 3.82
C THR A 10 4.83 -11.11 2.62
N VAL A 11 6.10 -10.77 2.46
CA VAL A 11 6.92 -11.27 1.35
C VAL A 11 8.24 -11.75 1.92
N ASP A 12 8.48 -13.06 1.80
CA ASP A 12 9.79 -13.64 2.11
C ASP A 12 10.74 -13.45 0.92
N GLY A 13 12.00 -13.17 1.22
CA GLY A 13 13.07 -13.00 0.24
C GLY A 13 13.91 -11.75 0.44
N THR A 14 14.49 -11.25 -0.64
CA THR A 14 15.32 -10.04 -0.68
C THR A 14 14.49 -8.77 -0.74
N HIS A 15 15.12 -7.63 -0.42
CA HIS A 15 14.50 -6.31 -0.56
C HIS A 15 14.02 -6.07 -2.01
N GLU A 16 14.82 -6.41 -3.00
CA GLU A 16 14.52 -6.21 -4.42
C GLU A 16 13.30 -7.01 -4.88
N GLU A 17 13.18 -8.25 -4.42
CA GLU A 17 12.01 -9.10 -4.68
C GLU A 17 10.76 -8.52 -4.03
N ALA A 18 10.88 -8.06 -2.78
CA ALA A 18 9.78 -7.42 -2.06
C ALA A 18 9.32 -6.14 -2.76
N VAL A 19 10.24 -5.28 -3.19
CA VAL A 19 9.97 -4.06 -3.98
C VAL A 19 9.28 -4.38 -5.30
N THR A 20 9.72 -5.43 -5.99
CA THR A 20 9.12 -5.86 -7.27
C THR A 20 7.68 -6.32 -7.07
N ARG A 21 7.44 -7.25 -6.12
CA ARG A 21 6.10 -7.73 -5.78
C ARG A 21 5.20 -6.59 -5.29
N PHE A 22 5.75 -5.68 -4.49
CA PHE A 22 4.99 -4.54 -3.99
C PHE A 22 4.56 -3.58 -5.10
N GLY A 23 5.45 -3.32 -6.06
CA GLY A 23 5.11 -2.57 -7.26
C GLY A 23 3.97 -3.19 -8.07
N GLU A 24 3.91 -4.52 -8.15
CA GLU A 24 2.81 -5.26 -8.77
C GLU A 24 1.51 -5.17 -7.96
N PHE A 25 1.57 -5.32 -6.63
CA PHE A 25 0.43 -5.14 -5.74
C PHE A 25 -0.23 -3.77 -5.95
N VAL A 26 0.56 -2.70 -5.96
CA VAL A 26 0.04 -1.34 -6.16
C VAL A 26 -0.55 -1.17 -7.56
N ARG A 27 -0.06 -1.88 -8.60
CA ARG A 27 -0.68 -1.86 -9.94
C ARG A 27 -2.05 -2.49 -9.95
N LEU A 28 -2.22 -3.58 -9.21
CA LEU A 28 -3.44 -4.39 -9.20
C LEU A 28 -4.44 -3.93 -8.13
N TYR A 29 -4.00 -3.08 -7.21
CA TYR A 29 -4.84 -2.56 -6.14
C TYR A 29 -6.08 -1.85 -6.70
N ARG A 30 -7.25 -2.30 -6.22
CA ARG A 30 -8.54 -1.69 -6.52
C ARG A 30 -9.04 -0.97 -5.27
N PRO A 31 -8.97 0.37 -5.23
CA PRO A 31 -9.48 1.14 -4.12
C PRO A 31 -10.96 0.87 -3.86
N LYS A 32 -11.37 0.84 -2.57
CA LYS A 32 -12.79 0.85 -2.19
C LYS A 32 -13.47 2.19 -2.50
N HIS A 33 -12.70 3.29 -2.51
CA HIS A 33 -13.16 4.62 -2.89
C HIS A 33 -12.18 5.29 -3.87
N PRO A 34 -12.66 6.15 -4.79
CA PRO A 34 -14.07 6.45 -5.04
C PRO A 34 -14.81 5.27 -5.68
N LEU A 35 -16.13 5.20 -5.48
CA LEU A 35 -16.98 4.18 -6.13
C LEU A 35 -17.03 4.35 -7.65
N TYR A 36 -16.93 5.59 -8.12
CA TYR A 36 -16.89 5.97 -9.53
C TYR A 36 -15.63 6.80 -9.82
N PRO A 37 -14.47 6.15 -10.02
CA PRO A 37 -13.23 6.83 -10.34
C PRO A 37 -13.28 7.40 -11.75
N VAL A 38 -12.95 8.69 -11.88
CA VAL A 38 -12.77 9.36 -13.18
C VAL A 38 -11.29 9.34 -13.59
N ARG A 39 -10.38 9.34 -12.62
CA ARG A 39 -8.94 9.30 -12.85
C ARG A 39 -8.24 8.60 -11.70
N MET A 40 -7.31 7.71 -12.03
CA MET A 40 -6.39 7.08 -11.08
C MET A 40 -4.97 7.46 -11.43
N ARG A 41 -4.18 7.86 -10.43
CA ARG A 41 -2.77 8.25 -10.58
C ARG A 41 -1.94 7.51 -9.56
N ARG A 42 -0.76 7.06 -9.97
CA ARG A 42 0.18 6.33 -9.12
C ARG A 42 1.52 7.04 -9.11
N TYR A 43 2.09 7.16 -7.93
CA TYR A 43 3.36 7.80 -7.67
C TYR A 43 4.26 6.83 -6.92
N ARG A 44 5.55 6.85 -7.26
CA ARG A 44 6.58 6.25 -6.42
C ARG A 44 7.05 7.32 -5.43
N THR A 45 7.11 7.01 -4.15
CA THR A 45 7.60 7.88 -3.08
C THR A 45 8.97 7.37 -2.61
N GLY A 46 9.60 8.08 -1.67
CA GLY A 46 10.88 7.65 -1.10
C GLY A 46 10.78 6.36 -0.27
N ASP A 47 9.61 6.12 0.33
CA ASP A 47 9.31 5.04 1.28
C ASP A 47 8.28 4.03 0.74
N GLY A 48 7.83 4.18 -0.51
CA GLY A 48 6.84 3.30 -1.10
C GLY A 48 6.10 3.90 -2.29
N TRP A 49 4.78 3.83 -2.25
CA TRP A 49 3.89 4.27 -3.33
C TRP A 49 2.68 5.01 -2.80
N MET A 50 2.15 5.87 -3.65
CA MET A 50 0.89 6.55 -3.42
C MET A 50 -0.02 6.39 -4.62
N VAL A 51 -1.29 6.07 -4.36
CA VAL A 51 -2.35 6.07 -5.37
C VAL A 51 -3.36 7.15 -5.02
N ILE A 52 -3.66 8.01 -6.00
CA ILE A 52 -4.65 9.06 -5.89
C ILE A 52 -5.78 8.78 -6.89
N GLY A 53 -7.00 8.67 -6.38
CA GLY A 53 -8.22 8.54 -7.18
C GLY A 53 -9.10 9.78 -7.11
N ASP A 54 -9.46 10.32 -8.26
CA ASP A 54 -10.45 11.40 -8.38
C ASP A 54 -11.83 10.78 -8.62
N GLY A 55 -12.79 11.10 -7.75
CA GLY A 55 -14.18 10.66 -7.87
C GLY A 55 -15.00 11.61 -8.74
N SER A 56 -16.00 11.07 -9.43
CA SER A 56 -16.92 11.87 -10.27
C SER A 56 -17.71 12.92 -9.49
N ALA A 57 -17.87 12.76 -8.18
CA ALA A 57 -18.53 13.71 -7.28
C ALA A 57 -17.57 14.76 -6.67
N GLY A 58 -16.35 14.91 -7.18
CA GLY A 58 -15.41 15.95 -6.78
C GLY A 58 -14.51 15.62 -5.58
N GLY A 59 -14.51 14.37 -5.09
CA GLY A 59 -13.62 13.92 -4.02
C GLY A 59 -12.26 13.42 -4.54
N VAL A 60 -11.19 13.65 -3.78
CA VAL A 60 -9.85 13.10 -4.03
C VAL A 60 -9.50 12.13 -2.91
N PHE A 61 -9.18 10.88 -3.27
CA PHE A 61 -8.93 9.79 -2.33
C PHE A 61 -7.48 9.34 -2.46
N THR A 62 -6.75 9.34 -1.34
CA THR A 62 -5.32 9.02 -1.32
C THR A 62 -5.06 7.75 -0.53
N TYR A 63 -4.32 6.83 -1.14
CA TYR A 63 -3.89 5.56 -0.56
C TYR A 63 -2.37 5.53 -0.50
N HIS A 64 -1.83 5.36 0.70
CA HIS A 64 -0.39 5.24 0.93
C HIS A 64 -0.04 3.78 1.13
N PHE A 65 0.94 3.33 0.38
CA PHE A 65 1.49 1.98 0.43
C PHE A 65 2.92 2.10 0.90
N LEU A 66 3.22 1.48 2.03
CA LEU A 66 4.56 1.44 2.61
C LEU A 66 5.09 0.01 2.57
N LEU A 67 6.38 -0.12 2.28
CA LEU A 67 7.11 -1.36 2.44
C LEU A 67 7.98 -1.25 3.69
N THR A 68 7.94 -2.26 4.54
CA THR A 68 8.68 -2.30 5.79
C THR A 68 9.42 -3.62 5.89
N GLU A 69 10.65 -3.56 6.39
CA GLU A 69 11.48 -4.74 6.63
C GLU A 69 11.31 -5.22 8.07
N LEU A 70 11.21 -6.54 8.23
CA LEU A 70 11.17 -7.17 9.54
C LEU A 70 12.61 -7.28 10.07
N GLU A 71 12.94 -6.48 11.08
CA GLU A 71 14.25 -6.51 11.71
C GLU A 71 14.35 -7.60 12.80
N TRP A 72 13.26 -7.83 13.52
CA TRP A 72 13.21 -8.77 14.64
C TRP A 72 11.81 -9.33 14.83
N ASP A 73 11.73 -10.66 15.04
CA ASP A 73 10.49 -11.39 15.31
C ASP A 73 10.64 -12.16 16.62
N SER A 74 9.75 -11.88 17.58
CA SER A 74 9.69 -12.64 18.84
C SER A 74 9.15 -14.06 18.65
N GLY A 75 8.57 -14.36 17.49
CA GLY A 75 7.66 -15.46 17.29
C GLY A 75 6.30 -15.22 17.96
N GLN A 76 5.44 -16.24 17.90
CA GLN A 76 4.12 -16.19 18.53
C GLN A 76 4.24 -16.15 20.05
N ILE A 77 3.76 -15.06 20.66
CA ILE A 77 3.66 -14.94 22.12
C ILE A 77 2.40 -15.67 22.56
N THR A 78 2.58 -16.82 23.21
CA THR A 78 1.50 -17.57 23.88
C THR A 78 1.53 -17.27 25.38
N TYR A 79 0.36 -16.97 25.96
CA TYR A 79 0.17 -16.71 27.39
C TYR A 79 -0.29 -17.95 28.15
#